data_AF-A0A946EQ08-F1
#
_entry.id   AF-A0A946EQ08-F1
#
_cell.length_a   1.000
_cell.length_b   1.000
_cell.length_c   1.000
_cell.angle_alpha   90.00
_cell.angle_beta   90.00
_cell.angle_gamma   90.00
#
_symmetry.space_group_name_H-M   'P 1'
#
loop_
_entity.id
_entity.type
_entity.pdbx_description
1 polymer ?
#
loop_
_entity_poly.entity_id
_entity_poly.type
_entity_poly.pdbx_seq_one_letter_code
_entity_poly.pdbx_strand_id
1 'polypeptide(L)' 'PDEEANTVAGLVIHEAQMIPTVGQVFLFHGFRFEVQARFANRITELKIRPL' A
#
# COMPACT_ATOMS: atom_id res chain seq x y z
N PRO A 1 5.34 9.39 18.48
CA PRO A 1 4.06 8.90 17.92
C PRO A 1 4.35 8.37 16.52
N ASP A 2 5.01 7.22 16.50
CA ASP A 2 5.31 6.48 15.28
C ASP A 2 4.46 5.22 15.36
N GLU A 3 3.26 5.28 14.78
CA GLU A 3 2.46 4.06 14.56
C GLU A 3 3.05 3.37 13.33
N GLU A 4 4.19 2.72 13.55
CA GLU A 4 4.82 1.84 12.57
C GLU A 4 3.80 0.78 12.15
N ALA A 5 3.28 0.95 10.94
CA ALA A 5 2.64 -0.14 10.25
C ALA A 5 3.65 -1.27 10.12
N ASN A 6 3.41 -2.39 10.81
CA ASN A 6 4.28 -3.57 10.81
C ASN A 6 4.45 -4.23 9.42
N THR A 7 3.79 -3.69 8.38
CA THR A 7 3.92 -4.11 6.98
C THR A 7 3.70 -2.92 6.04
N VAL A 8 4.35 -2.94 4.87
CA VAL A 8 4.12 -1.95 3.79
C VAL A 8 2.64 -1.92 3.36
N ALA A 9 1.96 -3.08 3.40
CA ALA A 9 0.53 -3.16 3.12
C ALA A 9 -0.32 -2.45 4.19
N GLY A 10 0.07 -2.54 5.46
CA GLY A 10 -0.58 -1.83 6.56
C GLY A 10 -0.46 -0.31 6.43
N LEU A 11 0.69 0.19 5.98
CA LEU A 11 0.90 1.61 5.69
C LEU A 11 -0.05 2.07 4.58
N VAL A 12 -0.09 1.32 3.48
CA VAL A 12 -0.97 1.65 2.33
C VAL A 12 -2.45 1.64 2.73
N ILE A 13 -2.90 0.70 3.55
CA ILE A 13 -4.31 0.62 4.00
C ILE A 13 -4.64 1.75 4.98
N HIS A 14 -3.74 2.08 5.91
CA HIS A 14 -3.93 3.18 6.85
C HIS A 14 -4.00 4.52 6.12
N GLU A 15 -3.07 4.79 5.20
CA GLU A 15 -3.04 6.04 4.44
C GLU A 15 -4.21 6.16 3.46
N ALA A 16 -4.64 5.04 2.85
CA ALA A 16 -5.77 5.06 1.92
C ALA A 16 -7.13 5.24 2.63
N GLN A 17 -7.24 4.89 3.92
CA GLN A 17 -8.51 4.83 4.67
C GLN A 17 -9.61 4.00 3.97
N MET A 18 -9.20 3.11 3.05
CA MET A 18 -10.05 2.25 2.24
C MET A 18 -9.30 0.97 1.88
N ILE A 19 -10.01 -0.09 1.52
CA ILE A 19 -9.37 -1.27 0.93
C ILE A 19 -8.99 -0.93 -0.52
N PRO A 20 -7.71 -0.93 -0.87
CA PRO A 20 -7.29 -0.55 -2.20
C PRO A 20 -7.68 -1.59 -3.25
N THR A 21 -7.79 -1.10 -4.48
CA THR A 21 -8.09 -1.91 -5.66
C THR A 21 -6.80 -2.26 -6.42
N VAL A 22 -6.82 -3.36 -7.16
CA VAL A 22 -5.69 -3.71 -8.05
C VAL A 22 -5.54 -2.62 -9.11
N GLY A 23 -4.29 -2.21 -9.36
CA GLY A 23 -3.94 -1.10 -10.25
C GLY A 23 -3.94 0.27 -9.56
N GLN A 24 -4.42 0.38 -8.31
CA GLN A 24 -4.36 1.62 -7.56
C GLN A 24 -2.91 1.97 -7.20
N VAL A 25 -2.58 3.25 -7.37
CA VAL A 25 -1.24 3.78 -7.15
C VAL A 25 -1.26 4.76 -6.00
N PHE A 26 -0.26 4.65 -5.14
CA PHE A 26 -0.03 5.50 -3.98
C PHE A 26 1.37 6.09 -4.01
N LEU A 27 1.52 7.29 -3.48
CA LEU A 27 2.75 8.08 -3.52
C LEU A 27 3.03 8.60 -2.11
N PHE A 28 3.94 7.96 -1.40
CA PHE A 28 4.27 8.30 -0.01
C PHE A 28 5.77 8.20 0.21
N HIS A 29 6.34 9.10 1.02
CA HIS A 29 7.75 9.11 1.41
C HIS A 29 8.77 9.01 0.24
N GLY A 30 8.44 9.56 -0.94
CA GLY A 30 9.33 9.51 -2.10
C GLY A 30 9.32 8.17 -2.85
N PHE A 31 8.33 7.31 -2.59
CA PHE A 31 8.13 6.06 -3.30
C PHE A 31 6.75 6.00 -3.92
N ARG A 32 6.67 5.30 -5.06
CA ARG A 32 5.41 4.88 -5.67
C ARG A 32 5.14 3.42 -5.32
N PHE A 33 3.96 3.18 -4.77
CA PHE A 33 3.42 1.86 -4.47
C PHE A 33 2.25 1.57 -5.41
N GLU A 34 2.23 0.41 -6.05
CA GLU A 34 1.15 0.00 -6.93
C GLU A 34 0.66 -1.39 -6.50
N VAL A 35 -0.65 -1.52 -6.26
CA VAL A 35 -1.26 -2.79 -5.88
C VAL A 35 -1.36 -3.69 -7.12
N GLN A 36 -0.57 -4.76 -7.15
CA GLN A 36 -0.58 -5.72 -8.28
C GLN A 36 -1.59 -6.84 -8.06
N ALA A 37 -1.76 -7.29 -6.82
CA ALA A 37 -2.70 -8.36 -6.50
C ALA A 37 -3.25 -8.24 -5.07
N ARG A 38 -4.47 -8.74 -4.89
CA ARG A 38 -5.13 -8.87 -3.59
C ARG A 38 -5.95 -10.16 -3.53
N PHE A 39 -6.15 -10.67 -2.33
CA PHE A 39 -7.07 -11.76 -2.02
C PHE A 39 -8.02 -11.31 -0.91
N ALA A 40 -9.31 -11.21 -1.24
CA ALA A 40 -10.32 -10.57 -0.39
C ALA A 40 -9.85 -9.17 0.10
N ASN A 41 -9.73 -8.99 1.42
CA ASN A 41 -9.33 -7.73 2.05
C ASN A 41 -7.82 -7.63 2.29
N ARG A 42 -7.03 -8.58 1.79
CA ARG A 42 -5.57 -8.62 2.00
C ARG A 42 -4.83 -8.34 0.70
N ILE A 43 -3.96 -7.35 0.72
CA ILE A 43 -3.01 -7.12 -0.38
C ILE A 43 -2.00 -8.27 -0.36
N THR A 44 -1.76 -8.89 -1.51
CA THR A 44 -0.83 -10.03 -1.64
C THR A 44 0.41 -9.66 -2.44
N GLU A 45 0.34 -8.61 -3.25
CA GLU A 45 1.48 -8.15 -4.05
C GLU A 45 1.46 -6.62 -4.23
N LEU A 46 2.61 -6.00 -3.97
CA LEU A 46 2.86 -4.57 -4.13
C LEU A 46 4.11 -4.35 -4.97
N LYS A 47 4.00 -3.53 -6.00
CA LYS A 47 5.14 -3.05 -6.77
C LYS A 47 5.58 -1.71 -6.20
N ILE A 48 6.84 -1.63 -5.80
CA ILE A 48 7.43 -0.43 -5.18
C ILE A 48 8.54 0.08 -6.07
N ARG A 49 8.58 1.39 -6.32
CA ARG A 49 9.68 2.04 -7.03
C ARG A 49 9.94 3.44 -6.47
N PRO A 50 11.19 3.94 -6.47
CA PRO A 50 11.46 5.36 -6.20
C PRO A 50 10.66 6.25 -7.15
N LEU A 51 10.28 7.43 -6.66
CA LEU A 51 9.67 8.49 -7.47
C LEU A 51 10.67 9.06 -8.48
#